data_AF-A0A0V1A778-F1
#
_entry.id   AF-A0A0V1A778-F1
#
_cell.length_a   1.000
_cell.length_b   1.000
_cell.length_c   1.000
_cell.angle_alpha   90.00
_cell.angle_beta   90.00
_cell.angle_gamma   90.00
#
_symmetry.space_group_name_H-M   'P 1'
#
loop_
_entity.id
_entity.type
_entity.pdbx_description
1 polymer ?
#
loop_
_entity_poly.entity_id
_entity_poly.type
_entity_poly.pdbx_seq_one_letter_code
_entity_poly.pdbx_strand_id
1 'polypeptide(L)'
;MPASQIYLVTVNMQACKEMKYVLVTGGVISGLGKGIISSSIGVVLQAHGLRVSVIKIDPYLNIDAGTFSPFEHGEVYVLDDGGEVDLDLGNYERFLNVKLNRDNNITTGKIYMDVITREREGHFLGRTVQVIPHITDAIQEWVERVACQPVDGSDIAPDICIIELGGTIGDIESMPFVEAFRQFQFRVRRDNFLSVHVSLLPEPYSTGEQKTKPTQHSVRELRGQGLYPEIIICRSRSVLLPTTKRKISNFCHVDIDQVISVHDVSNLYRVPLLMAEQRVFEFMFRRLNLLASNYNSSSLEYWRKLAQLQDSDRPPVRIALVGKYVELRDAYASVFKALEHAALACNRRLEASIVNSEGLEEVTKLKDPELYNNTLQMLENCNGILVPGGFGERGIEGKVAACRWARQKKVPFLGICLGMQCAVIEFARNVLGLKDANSTEFSQDTSAPVVIEMPEHNTGKMGGTMRLGLRTTVFRKDLHSVVRQLYGNVPFIRERHRHRYEVNPSYVSLFEKQGMLFTGTDDQRMEIFELQHESPYYIGVQFHPEYLSSPLNPSPLFVGLILASINQLHTTLSSSTVQLPLKGLWNNCHSSNGSTEQCALQT
;
A
#
# COMPACT_ATOMS: atom_id res chain seq x y z
N MET A 1 -15.69 -3.44 -35.05
CA MET A 1 -14.48 -3.65 -34.22
C MET A 1 -13.44 -4.35 -35.07
N PRO A 2 -12.16 -3.95 -35.06
CA PRO A 2 -11.09 -4.65 -35.77
C PRO A 2 -10.92 -6.09 -35.24
N ALA A 3 -10.55 -7.02 -36.12
CA ALA A 3 -10.45 -8.46 -35.82
C ALA A 3 -9.49 -8.79 -34.66
N SER A 4 -8.49 -7.94 -34.40
CA SER A 4 -7.56 -8.07 -33.26
C SER A 4 -8.23 -7.83 -31.91
N GLN A 5 -9.17 -6.89 -31.81
CA GLN A 5 -9.96 -6.67 -30.59
C GLN A 5 -10.96 -7.80 -30.34
N ILE A 6 -11.54 -8.38 -31.40
CA ILE A 6 -12.46 -9.51 -31.27
C ILE A 6 -11.71 -10.75 -30.77
N TYR A 7 -10.49 -11.00 -31.26
CA TYR A 7 -9.67 -12.14 -30.82
C TYR A 7 -9.25 -12.00 -29.35
N LEU A 8 -8.78 -10.83 -28.92
CA LEU A 8 -8.44 -10.55 -27.51
C LEU A 8 -9.63 -10.69 -26.57
N VAL A 9 -10.81 -10.19 -26.96
CA VAL A 9 -12.05 -10.33 -26.17
C VAL A 9 -12.48 -11.79 -26.06
N THR A 10 -12.35 -12.58 -27.14
CA THR A 10 -12.75 -13.99 -27.14
C THR A 10 -11.78 -14.86 -26.31
N VAL A 11 -10.47 -14.60 -26.40
CA VAL A 11 -9.45 -15.27 -25.56
C VAL A 11 -9.61 -14.91 -24.08
N ASN A 12 -9.88 -13.64 -23.75
CA ASN A 12 -10.13 -13.22 -22.37
C ASN A 12 -11.43 -13.79 -21.81
N MET A 13 -12.51 -13.94 -22.61
CA MET A 13 -13.73 -14.62 -22.15
C MET A 13 -13.54 -16.12 -21.92
N GLN A 14 -12.68 -16.78 -22.70
CA GLN A 14 -12.40 -18.21 -22.54
C GLN A 14 -11.47 -18.47 -21.35
N ALA A 15 -10.46 -17.62 -21.12
CA ALA A 15 -9.62 -17.66 -19.92
C ALA A 15 -10.42 -17.37 -18.63
N CYS A 16 -11.40 -16.46 -18.69
CA CYS A 16 -12.29 -16.16 -17.56
C CYS A 16 -13.16 -17.36 -17.14
N LYS A 17 -13.42 -18.31 -18.06
CA LYS A 17 -14.12 -19.58 -17.75
C LYS A 17 -13.27 -20.59 -16.97
N GLU A 18 -11.95 -20.42 -16.93
CA GLU A 18 -11.00 -21.30 -16.22
C GLU A 18 -10.44 -20.68 -14.92
N MET A 19 -10.93 -19.50 -14.54
CA MET A 19 -10.50 -18.77 -13.35
C MET A 19 -10.64 -19.60 -12.07
N LYS A 20 -9.61 -19.54 -11.22
CA LYS A 20 -9.57 -20.18 -9.92
C LYS A 20 -9.74 -19.15 -8.82
N TYR A 21 -10.40 -19.53 -7.73
CA TYR A 21 -10.74 -18.64 -6.62
C TYR A 21 -10.25 -19.22 -5.30
N VAL A 22 -9.57 -18.40 -4.51
CA VAL A 22 -9.12 -18.73 -3.16
C VAL A 22 -9.75 -17.76 -2.19
N LEU A 23 -10.80 -18.19 -1.48
CA LEU A 23 -11.45 -17.37 -0.46
C LEU A 23 -10.69 -17.50 0.87
N VAL A 24 -10.19 -16.38 1.39
CA VAL A 24 -9.51 -16.29 2.68
C VAL A 24 -10.45 -15.63 3.69
N THR A 25 -10.80 -16.35 4.76
CA THR A 25 -11.72 -15.88 5.81
C THR A 25 -11.01 -15.75 7.16
N GLY A 26 -11.50 -14.82 8.01
CA GLY A 26 -11.00 -14.61 9.37
C GLY A 26 -11.86 -15.27 10.42
N GLY A 27 -11.22 -15.88 11.42
CA GLY A 27 -11.92 -16.56 12.49
C GLY A 27 -12.13 -15.73 13.75
N VAL A 28 -11.16 -15.76 14.66
CA VAL A 28 -11.38 -15.48 16.08
C VAL A 28 -11.32 -13.99 16.44
N ILE A 29 -10.41 -13.24 15.81
CA ILE A 29 -10.24 -11.79 16.05
C ILE A 29 -9.87 -11.09 14.73
N SER A 30 -10.15 -9.79 14.65
CA SER A 30 -9.58 -8.91 13.62
C SER A 30 -8.07 -8.70 13.85
N GLY A 31 -7.34 -8.26 12.82
CA GLY A 31 -5.90 -7.99 12.96
C GLY A 31 -4.98 -9.21 13.00
N LEU A 32 -5.45 -10.43 12.71
CA LEU A 32 -4.61 -11.65 12.67
C LEU A 32 -3.56 -11.70 11.56
N GLY A 33 -3.55 -10.69 10.67
CA GLY A 33 -2.68 -10.66 9.49
C GLY A 33 -3.27 -11.40 8.29
N LYS A 34 -4.60 -11.34 8.08
CA LYS A 34 -5.24 -11.89 6.86
C LYS A 34 -4.57 -11.36 5.59
N GLY A 35 -4.39 -10.04 5.48
CA GLY A 35 -3.69 -9.42 4.35
C GLY A 35 -2.30 -10.00 4.10
N ILE A 36 -1.53 -10.28 5.16
CA ILE A 36 -0.20 -10.91 5.06
C ILE A 36 -0.31 -12.35 4.57
N ILE A 37 -1.28 -13.11 5.08
CA ILE A 37 -1.53 -14.49 4.67
C ILE A 37 -1.96 -14.56 3.20
N SER A 38 -2.93 -13.74 2.80
CA SER A 38 -3.42 -13.62 1.42
C SER A 38 -2.28 -13.24 0.47
N SER A 39 -1.48 -12.23 0.84
CA SER A 39 -0.28 -11.82 0.10
C SER A 39 0.74 -12.95 -0.02
N SER A 40 0.98 -13.69 1.06
CA SER A 40 1.95 -14.79 1.10
C SER A 40 1.53 -15.97 0.22
N ILE A 41 0.23 -16.30 0.19
CA ILE A 41 -0.33 -17.28 -0.75
C ILE A 41 -0.08 -16.80 -2.19
N GLY A 42 -0.33 -15.53 -2.49
CA GLY A 42 -0.06 -14.95 -3.81
C GLY A 42 1.42 -15.03 -4.21
N VAL A 43 2.34 -14.72 -3.31
CA VAL A 43 3.79 -14.86 -3.55
C VAL A 43 4.18 -16.30 -3.88
N VAL A 44 3.64 -17.26 -3.12
CA VAL A 44 3.91 -18.68 -3.34
C VAL A 44 3.37 -19.15 -4.71
N LEU A 45 2.22 -18.64 -5.15
CA LEU A 45 1.66 -18.92 -6.46
C LEU A 45 2.47 -18.26 -7.60
N GLN A 46 2.85 -16.99 -7.45
CA GLN A 46 3.68 -16.26 -8.41
C GLN A 46 5.07 -16.88 -8.57
N ALA A 47 5.66 -17.38 -7.48
CA ALA A 47 6.94 -18.07 -7.53
C ALA A 47 6.91 -19.35 -8.37
N HIS A 48 5.71 -19.88 -8.67
CA HIS A 48 5.48 -21.01 -9.55
C HIS A 48 4.92 -20.60 -10.93
N GLY A 49 5.00 -19.32 -11.29
CA GLY A 49 4.65 -18.82 -12.63
C GLY A 49 3.17 -18.50 -12.85
N LEU A 50 2.34 -18.53 -11.80
CA LEU A 50 0.92 -18.19 -11.91
C LEU A 50 0.69 -16.69 -11.80
N ARG A 51 -0.23 -16.16 -12.61
CA ARG A 51 -0.70 -14.78 -12.51
C ARG A 51 -1.79 -14.70 -11.46
N VAL A 52 -1.58 -13.82 -10.49
CA VAL A 52 -2.44 -13.67 -9.32
C VAL A 52 -3.11 -12.30 -9.33
N SER A 53 -4.42 -12.28 -9.13
CA SER A 53 -5.17 -11.07 -8.79
C SER A 53 -5.73 -11.17 -7.37
N VAL A 54 -6.07 -10.03 -6.78
CA VAL A 54 -6.61 -9.96 -5.44
C VAL A 54 -7.87 -9.11 -5.41
N ILE A 55 -8.88 -9.59 -4.70
CA ILE A 55 -10.08 -8.84 -4.35
C ILE A 55 -10.16 -8.78 -2.83
N LYS A 56 -10.31 -7.59 -2.29
CA LYS A 56 -10.51 -7.34 -0.87
C LYS A 56 -11.94 -6.91 -0.64
N ILE A 57 -12.62 -7.62 0.26
CA ILE A 57 -13.97 -7.32 0.68
C ILE A 57 -13.93 -6.73 2.07
N ASP A 58 -14.42 -5.51 2.21
CA ASP A 58 -14.54 -4.83 3.49
C ASP A 58 -16.01 -4.71 3.87
N PRO A 59 -16.46 -5.36 4.95
CA PRO A 59 -17.88 -5.42 5.28
C PRO A 59 -18.45 -4.12 5.87
N TYR A 60 -17.68 -3.03 5.93
CA TYR A 60 -18.17 -1.72 6.36
C TYR A 60 -19.09 -1.06 5.32
N LEU A 61 -19.92 -0.11 5.79
CA LEU A 61 -20.93 0.58 4.97
C LEU A 61 -20.40 1.72 4.11
N ASN A 62 -19.22 2.28 4.38
CA ASN A 62 -18.62 3.31 3.54
C ASN A 62 -18.41 2.78 2.11
N ILE A 63 -18.58 3.65 1.12
CA ILE A 63 -18.41 3.27 -0.30
C ILE A 63 -16.93 3.05 -0.62
N ASP A 64 -16.06 3.83 0.01
CA ASP A 64 -14.61 3.79 -0.11
C ASP A 64 -13.96 4.23 1.22
N ALA A 65 -12.63 4.19 1.30
CA ALA A 65 -11.90 4.58 2.50
C ALA A 65 -11.59 6.10 2.56
N GLY A 66 -11.96 6.88 1.54
CA GLY A 66 -11.51 8.26 1.38
C GLY A 66 -11.94 9.19 2.51
N THR A 67 -13.08 8.89 3.15
CA THR A 67 -13.63 9.66 4.26
C THR A 67 -13.17 9.18 5.63
N PHE A 68 -12.34 8.14 5.72
CA PHE A 68 -11.89 7.63 7.00
C PHE A 68 -10.97 8.60 7.72
N SER A 69 -11.15 8.67 9.04
CA SER A 69 -10.13 9.23 9.92
C SER A 69 -8.99 8.23 10.01
N PRO A 70 -7.72 8.66 9.84
CA PRO A 70 -6.58 7.78 10.06
C PRO A 70 -6.52 7.16 11.45
N PHE A 71 -7.24 7.72 12.44
CA PHE A 71 -7.33 7.16 13.79
C PHE A 71 -8.15 5.86 13.88
N GLU A 72 -9.10 5.65 12.98
CA GLU A 72 -10.04 4.51 13.08
C GLU A 72 -9.55 3.31 12.29
N HIS A 73 -9.19 3.53 11.03
CA HIS A 73 -8.85 2.46 10.07
C HIS A 73 -7.43 2.56 9.52
N GLY A 74 -6.59 3.45 10.08
CA GLY A 74 -5.24 3.69 9.59
C GLY A 74 -5.21 4.53 8.31
N GLU A 75 -4.07 4.51 7.64
CA GLU A 75 -3.85 5.29 6.42
C GLU A 75 -4.78 4.89 5.26
N VAL A 76 -5.31 5.89 4.53
CA VAL A 76 -5.98 5.68 3.25
C VAL A 76 -4.93 5.39 2.17
N TYR A 77 -5.08 4.26 1.47
CA TYR A 77 -4.21 3.91 0.35
C TYR A 77 -4.84 4.35 -0.97
N VAL A 78 -4.01 4.83 -1.91
CA VAL A 78 -4.49 5.33 -3.21
C VAL A 78 -4.00 4.42 -4.32
N LEU A 79 -4.87 4.07 -5.25
CA LEU A 79 -4.58 3.26 -6.44
C LEU A 79 -4.31 4.10 -7.68
N ASP A 80 -3.79 3.49 -8.74
CA ASP A 80 -3.43 4.18 -9.99
C ASP A 80 -4.64 4.89 -10.64
N ASP A 81 -5.82 4.30 -10.54
CA ASP A 81 -7.07 4.84 -11.07
C ASP A 81 -7.73 5.88 -10.16
N GLY A 82 -7.09 6.23 -9.03
CA GLY A 82 -7.60 7.18 -8.05
C GLY A 82 -8.65 6.59 -7.10
N GLY A 83 -8.77 5.26 -7.01
CA GLY A 83 -9.52 4.62 -5.93
C GLY A 83 -8.86 4.89 -4.57
N GLU A 84 -9.67 5.30 -3.59
CA GLU A 84 -9.28 5.45 -2.19
C GLU A 84 -9.70 4.20 -1.42
N VAL A 85 -8.75 3.40 -0.97
CA VAL A 85 -8.99 2.05 -0.48
C VAL A 85 -8.32 1.80 0.87
N ASP A 86 -8.70 0.71 1.52
CA ASP A 86 -8.09 0.27 2.77
C ASP A 86 -6.59 -0.05 2.59
N LEU A 87 -5.84 0.09 3.68
CA LEU A 87 -4.38 -0.10 3.72
C LEU A 87 -3.96 -1.51 3.28
N ASP A 88 -4.81 -2.52 3.50
CA ASP A 88 -4.52 -3.91 3.10
C ASP A 88 -4.23 -4.04 1.60
N LEU A 89 -4.84 -3.21 0.75
CA LEU A 89 -4.58 -3.26 -0.70
C LEU A 89 -3.13 -2.89 -1.04
N GLY A 90 -2.55 -1.97 -0.28
CA GLY A 90 -1.13 -1.64 -0.41
C GLY A 90 -0.21 -2.80 -0.03
N ASN A 91 -0.64 -3.73 0.83
CA ASN A 91 0.13 -4.94 1.11
C ASN A 91 0.17 -5.87 -0.10
N TYR A 92 -0.95 -6.05 -0.80
CA TYR A 92 -1.01 -6.87 -2.01
C TYR A 92 -0.15 -6.29 -3.13
N GLU A 93 -0.24 -4.99 -3.41
CA GLU A 93 0.58 -4.36 -4.46
C GLU A 93 2.08 -4.50 -4.15
N ARG A 94 2.49 -4.30 -2.89
CA ARG A 94 3.90 -4.41 -2.46
C ARG A 94 4.44 -5.83 -2.54
N PHE A 95 3.65 -6.83 -2.15
CA PHE A 95 4.11 -8.22 -2.14
C PHE A 95 4.04 -8.86 -3.51
N LEU A 96 2.99 -8.57 -4.28
CA LEU A 96 2.72 -9.24 -5.56
C LEU A 96 3.24 -8.45 -6.76
N ASN A 97 3.67 -7.20 -6.57
CA ASN A 97 4.07 -6.31 -7.66
C ASN A 97 2.97 -6.17 -8.74
N VAL A 98 1.72 -6.07 -8.28
CA VAL A 98 0.53 -5.89 -9.12
C VAL A 98 -0.03 -4.48 -8.93
N LYS A 99 -0.83 -4.03 -9.90
CA LYS A 99 -1.52 -2.75 -9.88
C LYS A 99 -3.03 -3.01 -9.82
N LEU A 100 -3.59 -2.83 -8.64
CA LEU A 100 -5.01 -3.01 -8.39
C LEU A 100 -5.77 -1.74 -8.81
N ASN A 101 -7.07 -1.90 -9.04
CA ASN A 101 -7.99 -0.81 -9.35
C ASN A 101 -9.06 -0.69 -8.25
N ARG A 102 -9.86 0.39 -8.29
CA ARG A 102 -10.93 0.64 -7.31
C ARG A 102 -11.93 -0.51 -7.17
N ASP A 103 -12.12 -1.33 -8.20
CA ASP A 103 -13.06 -2.44 -8.22
C ASP A 103 -12.52 -3.72 -7.57
N ASN A 104 -11.20 -3.81 -7.37
CA ASN A 104 -10.58 -4.83 -6.52
C ASN A 104 -10.92 -4.63 -5.02
N ASN A 105 -11.41 -3.44 -4.63
CA ASN A 105 -12.00 -3.20 -3.33
C ASN A 105 -13.54 -3.22 -3.44
N ILE A 106 -14.15 -4.15 -2.69
CA ILE A 106 -15.59 -4.28 -2.57
C ILE A 106 -15.96 -3.91 -1.15
N THR A 107 -16.93 -3.01 -0.99
CA THR A 107 -17.49 -2.66 0.31
C THR A 107 -18.99 -2.94 0.33
N THR A 108 -19.58 -3.09 1.52
CA THR A 108 -21.03 -3.22 1.66
C THR A 108 -21.74 -2.01 1.04
N GLY A 109 -21.22 -0.80 1.27
CA GLY A 109 -21.75 0.43 0.70
C GLY A 109 -21.77 0.43 -0.83
N LYS A 110 -20.68 -0.05 -1.45
CA LYS A 110 -20.54 -0.09 -2.91
C LYS A 110 -21.54 -1.04 -3.56
N ILE A 111 -21.72 -2.24 -2.99
CA ILE A 111 -22.72 -3.22 -3.47
C ILE A 111 -24.14 -2.70 -3.27
N TYR A 112 -24.43 -2.11 -2.10
CA TYR A 112 -25.78 -1.64 -1.79
C TYR A 112 -26.15 -0.45 -2.68
N MET A 113 -25.21 0.47 -2.91
CA MET A 113 -25.41 1.57 -3.85
C MET A 113 -25.73 1.06 -5.26
N ASP A 114 -24.93 0.11 -5.79
CA ASP A 114 -25.15 -0.48 -7.11
C ASP A 114 -26.55 -1.13 -7.23
N VAL A 115 -26.94 -1.95 -6.26
CA VAL A 115 -28.26 -2.62 -6.28
C VAL A 115 -29.41 -1.63 -6.14
N ILE A 116 -29.28 -0.61 -5.28
CA ILE A 116 -30.29 0.46 -5.14
C ILE A 116 -30.41 1.27 -6.43
N THR A 117 -29.29 1.59 -7.09
CA THR A 117 -29.31 2.30 -8.38
C THR A 117 -30.00 1.47 -9.46
N ARG A 118 -29.65 0.19 -9.61
CA ARG A 118 -30.29 -0.73 -10.56
C ARG A 118 -31.80 -0.86 -10.29
N GLU A 119 -32.23 -0.82 -9.04
CA GLU A 119 -33.65 -0.82 -8.67
C GLU A 119 -34.37 0.42 -9.18
N ARG A 120 -33.81 1.61 -8.96
CA ARG A 120 -34.38 2.88 -9.43
C ARG A 120 -34.44 2.99 -10.95
N GLU A 121 -33.48 2.38 -11.64
CA GLU A 121 -33.44 2.31 -13.10
C GLU A 121 -34.40 1.25 -13.68
N GLY A 122 -35.06 0.45 -12.83
CA GLY A 122 -36.08 -0.52 -13.25
C GLY A 122 -35.54 -1.88 -13.69
N HIS A 123 -34.27 -2.22 -13.40
CA HIS A 123 -33.65 -3.49 -13.81
C HIS A 123 -34.37 -4.73 -13.26
N PHE A 124 -35.04 -4.61 -12.11
CA PHE A 124 -35.75 -5.72 -11.46
C PHE A 124 -37.23 -5.82 -11.87
N LEU A 125 -37.66 -5.10 -12.91
CA LEU A 125 -39.02 -5.17 -13.48
C LEU A 125 -40.14 -4.94 -12.44
N GLY A 126 -39.89 -4.07 -11.46
CA GLY A 126 -40.83 -3.77 -10.38
C GLY A 126 -41.00 -4.88 -9.33
N ARG A 127 -40.18 -5.93 -9.37
CA ARG A 127 -40.16 -6.98 -8.32
C ARG A 127 -39.45 -6.47 -7.07
N THR A 128 -39.82 -7.04 -5.91
CA THR A 128 -39.18 -6.73 -4.64
C THR A 128 -37.72 -7.15 -4.62
N VAL A 129 -36.83 -6.21 -4.31
CA VAL A 129 -35.40 -6.43 -4.11
C VAL A 129 -35.13 -6.86 -2.66
N GLN A 130 -34.25 -7.84 -2.47
CA GLN A 130 -33.94 -8.48 -1.19
C GLN A 130 -32.44 -8.82 -1.12
N VAL A 131 -31.91 -9.08 0.07
CA VAL A 131 -30.51 -9.51 0.26
C VAL A 131 -30.22 -10.77 -0.55
N ILE A 132 -31.11 -11.76 -0.47
CA ILE A 132 -31.04 -12.97 -1.30
C ILE A 132 -32.21 -12.92 -2.30
N PRO A 133 -31.96 -13.07 -3.61
CA PRO A 133 -30.66 -13.29 -4.23
C PRO A 133 -29.93 -12.00 -4.67
N HIS A 134 -30.58 -10.83 -4.64
CA HIS A 134 -30.11 -9.66 -5.38
C HIS A 134 -28.75 -9.10 -4.91
N ILE A 135 -28.52 -8.98 -3.60
CA ILE A 135 -27.21 -8.57 -3.07
C ILE A 135 -26.18 -9.67 -3.30
N THR A 136 -26.54 -10.93 -3.05
CA THR A 136 -25.63 -12.07 -3.22
C THR A 136 -25.23 -12.29 -4.68
N ASP A 137 -26.13 -12.04 -5.63
CA ASP A 137 -25.85 -12.11 -7.07
C ASP A 137 -24.96 -10.95 -7.50
N ALA A 138 -25.24 -9.72 -7.03
CA ALA A 138 -24.38 -8.57 -7.31
C ALA A 138 -22.94 -8.79 -6.85
N ILE A 139 -22.74 -9.39 -5.66
CA ILE A 139 -21.40 -9.76 -5.16
C ILE A 139 -20.73 -10.77 -6.09
N GLN A 140 -21.44 -11.83 -6.48
CA GLN A 140 -20.89 -12.87 -7.36
C GLN A 140 -20.52 -12.33 -8.74
N GLU A 141 -21.41 -11.54 -9.36
CA GLU A 141 -21.18 -10.86 -10.64
C GLU A 141 -19.95 -9.94 -10.57
N TRP A 142 -19.79 -9.22 -9.46
CA TRP A 142 -18.64 -8.35 -9.23
C TRP A 142 -17.34 -9.14 -9.20
N VAL A 143 -17.30 -10.21 -8.40
CA VAL A 143 -16.11 -11.06 -8.24
C VAL A 143 -15.70 -11.69 -9.56
N GLU A 144 -16.65 -12.24 -10.33
CA GLU A 144 -16.35 -12.85 -11.64
C GLU A 144 -15.77 -11.81 -12.62
N ARG A 145 -16.40 -10.63 -12.69
CA ARG A 145 -15.95 -9.54 -13.57
C ARG A 145 -14.54 -9.06 -13.24
N VAL A 146 -14.25 -8.81 -11.97
CA VAL A 146 -13.00 -8.20 -11.52
C VAL A 146 -11.85 -9.21 -11.49
N ALA A 147 -12.12 -10.47 -11.15
CA ALA A 147 -11.10 -11.51 -11.12
C ALA A 147 -10.41 -11.70 -12.48
N CYS A 148 -11.14 -11.46 -13.58
CA CYS A 148 -10.63 -11.62 -14.93
C CYS A 148 -9.89 -10.38 -15.47
N GLN A 149 -9.84 -9.28 -14.71
CA GLN A 149 -9.13 -8.08 -15.13
C GLN A 149 -7.60 -8.27 -14.95
N PRO A 150 -6.78 -7.97 -15.96
CA PRO A 150 -5.33 -7.98 -15.83
C PRO A 150 -4.87 -6.94 -14.80
N VAL A 151 -3.95 -7.33 -13.92
CA VAL A 151 -3.39 -6.47 -12.85
C VAL A 151 -1.86 -6.42 -12.86
N ASP A 152 -1.19 -7.21 -13.71
CA ASP A 152 0.27 -7.32 -13.80
C ASP A 152 0.86 -6.56 -15.01
N GLY A 153 0.01 -5.87 -15.78
CA GLY A 153 0.40 -5.13 -16.99
C GLY A 153 0.57 -6.00 -18.24
N SER A 154 0.29 -7.31 -18.18
CA SER A 154 0.43 -8.22 -19.32
C SER A 154 -0.74 -8.20 -20.30
N ASP A 155 -1.81 -7.47 -20.01
CA ASP A 155 -3.12 -7.50 -20.70
C ASP A 155 -3.78 -8.90 -20.78
N ILE A 156 -3.27 -9.88 -20.04
CA ILE A 156 -3.80 -11.25 -19.99
C ILE A 156 -4.54 -11.46 -18.66
N ALA A 157 -5.66 -12.18 -18.72
CA ALA A 157 -6.42 -12.54 -17.53
C ALA A 157 -5.55 -13.32 -16.51
N PRO A 158 -5.71 -13.07 -15.20
CA PRO A 158 -5.08 -13.86 -14.15
C PRO A 158 -5.47 -15.33 -14.20
N ASP A 159 -4.62 -16.21 -13.67
CA ASP A 159 -4.93 -17.65 -13.55
C ASP A 159 -5.71 -17.94 -12.26
N ILE A 160 -5.48 -17.12 -11.22
CA ILE A 160 -6.08 -17.28 -9.90
C ILE A 160 -6.38 -15.93 -9.24
N CYS A 161 -7.55 -15.82 -8.62
CA CYS A 161 -7.97 -14.68 -7.83
C CYS A 161 -8.03 -15.06 -6.35
N ILE A 162 -7.26 -14.36 -5.53
CA ILE A 162 -7.34 -14.46 -4.07
C ILE A 162 -8.40 -13.46 -3.61
N ILE A 163 -9.39 -13.94 -2.86
CA ILE A 163 -10.46 -13.12 -2.32
C ILE A 163 -10.28 -13.09 -0.82
N GLU A 164 -9.95 -11.93 -0.26
CA GLU A 164 -9.91 -11.73 1.18
C GLU A 164 -11.25 -11.17 1.67
N LEU A 165 -11.92 -11.92 2.55
CA LEU A 165 -13.06 -11.42 3.31
C LEU A 165 -12.56 -10.78 4.60
N GLY A 166 -12.70 -9.45 4.69
CA GLY A 166 -12.46 -8.64 5.87
C GLY A 166 -13.37 -9.00 7.05
N GLY A 167 -13.10 -8.42 8.22
CA GLY A 167 -13.84 -8.74 9.45
C GLY A 167 -13.60 -10.16 9.97
N THR A 168 -14.54 -10.65 10.77
CA THR A 168 -14.58 -12.02 11.29
C THR A 168 -15.84 -12.75 10.85
N ILE A 169 -15.76 -14.08 10.82
CA ILE A 169 -16.93 -14.94 10.58
C ILE A 169 -17.82 -14.94 11.82
N GLY A 170 -19.12 -14.75 11.61
CA GLY A 170 -20.13 -14.64 12.67
C GLY A 170 -20.65 -13.22 12.88
N ASP A 171 -19.98 -12.22 12.31
CA ASP A 171 -20.44 -10.84 12.35
C ASP A 171 -21.62 -10.62 11.38
N ILE A 172 -22.56 -9.77 11.79
CA ILE A 172 -23.74 -9.41 10.99
C ILE A 172 -23.33 -8.81 9.64
N GLU A 173 -22.29 -7.99 9.64
CA GLU A 173 -21.78 -7.30 8.46
C GLU A 173 -21.26 -8.27 7.38
N SER A 174 -20.72 -9.42 7.81
CA SER A 174 -20.15 -10.44 6.92
C SER A 174 -21.21 -11.39 6.34
N MET A 175 -22.41 -11.45 6.91
CA MET A 175 -23.44 -12.45 6.54
C MET A 175 -23.80 -12.44 5.04
N PRO A 176 -24.03 -11.29 4.38
CA PRO A 176 -24.34 -11.26 2.95
C PRO A 176 -23.21 -11.83 2.08
N PHE A 177 -21.96 -11.56 2.44
CA PHE A 177 -20.80 -12.04 1.70
C PHE A 177 -20.57 -13.54 1.88
N VAL A 178 -20.71 -14.06 3.10
CA VAL A 178 -20.58 -15.49 3.34
C VAL A 178 -21.66 -16.27 2.58
N GLU A 179 -22.90 -15.79 2.60
CA GLU A 179 -23.99 -16.39 1.82
C GLU A 179 -23.74 -16.31 0.31
N ALA A 180 -23.20 -15.19 -0.19
CA ALA A 180 -22.81 -15.06 -1.59
C ALA A 180 -21.76 -16.11 -1.98
N PHE A 181 -20.71 -16.30 -1.17
CA PHE A 181 -19.69 -17.31 -1.44
C PHE A 181 -20.17 -18.75 -1.26
N ARG A 182 -21.12 -18.97 -0.35
CA ARG A 182 -21.79 -20.27 -0.19
C ARG A 182 -22.52 -20.67 -1.48
N GLN A 183 -23.13 -19.72 -2.19
CA GLN A 183 -23.74 -19.97 -3.51
C GLN A 183 -22.68 -20.05 -4.60
N PHE A 184 -21.67 -19.18 -4.54
CA PHE A 184 -20.61 -19.06 -5.53
C PHE A 184 -19.84 -20.36 -5.75
N GLN A 185 -19.47 -21.08 -4.69
CA GLN A 185 -18.75 -22.37 -4.79
C GLN A 185 -19.47 -23.39 -5.69
N PHE A 186 -20.80 -23.35 -5.76
CA PHE A 186 -21.60 -24.22 -6.63
C PHE A 186 -21.65 -23.68 -8.06
N ARG A 187 -21.72 -22.35 -8.22
CA ARG A 187 -21.71 -21.66 -9.52
C ARG A 187 -20.41 -21.93 -10.28
N VAL A 188 -19.25 -21.73 -9.65
CA VAL A 188 -17.93 -21.92 -10.29
C VAL A 188 -17.44 -23.37 -10.31
N ARG A 189 -18.12 -24.26 -9.59
CA ARG A 189 -17.76 -25.67 -9.35
C ARG A 189 -16.60 -25.85 -8.37
N ARG A 190 -16.59 -27.05 -7.77
CA ARG A 190 -15.65 -27.46 -6.73
C ARG A 190 -14.18 -27.28 -7.11
N ASP A 191 -13.79 -27.62 -8.33
CA ASP A 191 -12.37 -27.58 -8.76
C ASP A 191 -11.85 -26.17 -9.06
N ASN A 192 -12.71 -25.16 -8.98
CA ASN A 192 -12.36 -23.76 -9.20
C ASN A 192 -12.43 -22.91 -7.93
N PHE A 193 -12.86 -23.48 -6.80
CA PHE A 193 -13.02 -22.76 -5.54
C PHE A 193 -12.33 -23.50 -4.39
N LEU A 194 -11.51 -22.76 -3.64
CA LEU A 194 -10.81 -23.21 -2.44
C LEU A 194 -11.10 -22.25 -1.28
N SER A 195 -11.48 -22.79 -0.13
CA SER A 195 -11.65 -22.00 1.10
C SER A 195 -10.46 -22.17 2.03
N VAL A 196 -9.86 -21.05 2.43
CA VAL A 196 -8.79 -20.93 3.42
C VAL A 196 -9.33 -20.19 4.64
N HIS A 197 -9.10 -20.72 5.83
CA HIS A 197 -9.57 -20.11 7.07
C HIS A 197 -8.42 -19.80 8.02
N VAL A 198 -8.29 -18.54 8.41
CA VAL A 198 -7.23 -18.03 9.28
C VAL A 198 -7.77 -17.90 10.70
N SER A 199 -7.15 -18.59 11.65
CA SER A 199 -7.59 -18.64 13.04
C SER A 199 -6.43 -18.46 14.01
N LEU A 200 -6.70 -17.85 15.17
CA LEU A 200 -5.75 -17.68 16.27
C LEU A 200 -5.73 -18.90 17.18
N LEU A 201 -4.53 -19.33 17.54
CA LEU A 201 -4.28 -20.27 18.63
C LEU A 201 -3.65 -19.51 19.79
N PRO A 202 -4.44 -19.10 20.79
CA PRO A 202 -3.89 -18.43 21.95
C PRO A 202 -3.05 -19.40 22.79
N GLU A 203 -1.95 -18.88 23.32
CA GLU A 203 -1.02 -19.57 24.23
C GLU A 203 -0.95 -18.75 25.53
N PRO A 204 -1.88 -18.96 26.49
CA PRO A 204 -1.87 -18.20 27.74
C PRO A 204 -0.58 -18.45 28.52
N TYR A 205 0.12 -17.38 28.90
CA TYR A 205 1.41 -17.43 29.62
C TYR A 205 1.37 -18.30 30.88
N SER A 206 0.24 -18.34 31.58
CA SER A 206 0.05 -19.14 32.79
C SER A 206 0.12 -20.65 32.56
N THR A 207 -0.20 -21.11 31.35
CA THR A 207 -0.26 -22.55 31.02
C THR A 207 0.76 -22.98 29.97
N GLY A 208 1.20 -22.06 29.10
CA GLY A 208 2.08 -22.36 27.97
C GLY A 208 1.48 -23.31 26.92
N GLU A 209 0.19 -23.68 27.04
CA GLU A 209 -0.46 -24.64 26.16
C GLU A 209 -1.15 -23.95 24.98
N GLN A 210 -0.93 -24.49 23.78
CA GLN A 210 -1.63 -24.10 22.55
C GLN A 210 -3.12 -24.46 22.62
N LYS A 211 -3.98 -23.47 22.85
CA LYS A 211 -5.43 -23.70 22.98
C LYS A 211 -6.09 -23.73 21.60
N THR A 212 -6.63 -24.90 21.26
CA THR A 212 -7.28 -25.17 19.96
C THR A 212 -8.77 -24.84 19.92
N LYS A 213 -9.44 -24.68 21.08
CA LYS A 213 -10.89 -24.46 21.16
C LYS A 213 -11.38 -23.27 20.31
N PRO A 214 -10.74 -22.08 20.33
CA PRO A 214 -11.21 -20.96 19.51
C PRO A 214 -11.29 -21.30 18.01
N THR A 215 -10.28 -22.03 17.50
CA THR A 215 -10.27 -22.49 16.11
C THR A 215 -11.40 -23.47 15.82
N GLN A 216 -11.68 -24.39 16.75
CA GLN A 216 -12.77 -25.36 16.60
C GLN A 216 -14.15 -24.66 16.52
N HIS A 217 -14.38 -23.66 17.36
CA HIS A 217 -15.62 -22.88 17.35
C HIS A 217 -15.74 -22.06 16.07
N SER A 218 -14.67 -21.41 15.63
CA SER A 218 -14.69 -20.60 14.41
C SER A 218 -14.93 -21.43 13.15
N VAL A 219 -14.31 -22.61 13.04
CA VAL A 219 -14.59 -23.55 11.94
C VAL A 219 -16.00 -24.13 12.03
N ARG A 220 -16.57 -24.32 13.23
CA ARG A 220 -17.97 -24.72 13.38
C ARG A 220 -18.90 -23.65 12.83
N GLU A 221 -18.63 -22.38 13.12
CA GLU A 221 -19.41 -21.25 12.64
C GLU A 221 -19.35 -21.13 11.12
N LEU A 222 -18.14 -21.16 10.53
CA LEU A 222 -17.95 -21.11 9.08
C LEU A 222 -18.73 -22.24 8.36
N ARG A 223 -18.65 -23.46 8.89
CA ARG A 223 -19.41 -24.62 8.37
C ARG A 223 -20.92 -24.47 8.56
N GLY A 224 -21.36 -23.88 9.67
CA GLY A 224 -22.76 -23.56 9.92
C GLY A 224 -23.34 -22.61 8.86
N GLN A 225 -22.50 -21.75 8.30
CA GLN A 225 -22.85 -20.84 7.21
C GLN A 225 -22.64 -21.46 5.80
N GLY A 226 -22.28 -22.75 5.72
CA GLY A 226 -22.20 -23.53 4.48
C GLY A 226 -20.88 -23.44 3.71
N LEU A 227 -19.83 -22.90 4.33
CA LEU A 227 -18.46 -22.92 3.79
C LEU A 227 -17.60 -23.93 4.56
N TYR A 228 -16.82 -24.72 3.83
CA TYR A 228 -15.99 -25.77 4.41
C TYR A 228 -14.51 -25.41 4.17
N PRO A 229 -13.74 -25.09 5.22
CA PRO A 229 -12.34 -24.75 5.04
C PRO A 229 -11.54 -25.98 4.62
N GLU A 230 -10.71 -25.82 3.60
CA GLU A 230 -9.84 -26.86 3.07
C GLU A 230 -8.38 -26.63 3.43
N ILE A 231 -8.03 -25.41 3.84
CA ILE A 231 -6.77 -25.11 4.53
C ILE A 231 -7.13 -24.33 5.79
N ILE A 232 -6.54 -24.74 6.92
CA ILE A 232 -6.66 -24.01 8.19
C ILE A 232 -5.28 -23.45 8.52
N ILE A 233 -5.19 -22.13 8.48
CA ILE A 233 -3.99 -21.39 8.84
C ILE A 233 -4.10 -20.99 10.30
N CYS A 234 -3.22 -21.55 11.10
CA CYS A 234 -3.16 -21.35 12.54
C CYS A 234 -2.10 -20.30 12.87
N ARG A 235 -2.55 -19.09 13.20
CA ARG A 235 -1.69 -18.04 13.75
C ARG A 235 -1.40 -18.35 15.21
N SER A 236 -0.12 -18.44 15.57
CA SER A 236 0.31 -18.76 16.93
C SER A 236 1.58 -17.99 17.29
N ARG A 237 1.96 -17.99 18.56
CA ARG A 237 3.26 -17.45 18.98
C ARG A 237 4.38 -18.42 18.67
N SER A 238 4.19 -19.70 19.02
CA SER A 238 5.17 -20.76 18.81
C SER A 238 4.75 -21.72 17.70
N VAL A 239 5.70 -22.52 17.20
CA VAL A 239 5.43 -23.57 16.21
C VAL A 239 4.40 -24.55 16.75
N LEU A 240 3.42 -24.95 15.94
CA LEU A 240 2.39 -25.88 16.38
C LEU A 240 2.97 -27.25 16.74
N LEU A 241 2.59 -27.75 17.91
CA LEU A 241 2.92 -29.10 18.32
C LEU A 241 2.20 -30.14 17.42
N PRO A 242 2.82 -31.29 17.14
CA PRO A 242 2.17 -32.36 16.37
C PRO A 242 0.83 -32.82 16.97
N THR A 243 0.72 -32.81 18.29
CA THR A 243 -0.52 -33.11 19.03
C THR A 243 -1.60 -32.05 18.78
N THR A 244 -1.23 -30.77 18.81
CA THR A 244 -2.10 -29.63 18.48
C THR A 244 -2.60 -29.74 17.04
N LYS A 245 -1.70 -30.00 16.07
CA LYS A 245 -2.09 -30.20 14.65
C LYS A 245 -3.08 -31.34 14.48
N ARG A 246 -2.80 -32.53 15.06
CA ARG A 246 -3.73 -33.68 15.05
C ARG A 246 -5.08 -33.35 15.67
N LYS A 247 -5.09 -32.60 16.76
CA LYS A 247 -6.33 -32.17 17.42
C LYS A 247 -7.16 -31.28 16.50
N ILE A 248 -6.55 -30.28 15.87
CA ILE A 248 -7.25 -29.40 14.92
C ILE A 248 -7.78 -30.21 13.73
N SER A 249 -6.94 -31.05 13.13
CA SER A 249 -7.32 -31.94 12.03
C SER A 249 -8.58 -32.76 12.38
N ASN A 250 -8.57 -33.47 13.51
CA ASN A 250 -9.71 -34.29 13.94
C ASN A 250 -10.97 -33.49 14.23
N PHE A 251 -10.87 -32.34 14.92
CA PHE A 251 -12.06 -31.55 15.31
C PHE A 251 -12.62 -30.68 14.17
N CYS A 252 -11.77 -30.30 13.21
CA CYS A 252 -12.15 -29.44 12.09
C CYS A 252 -12.48 -30.23 10.82
N HIS A 253 -12.23 -31.55 10.81
CA HIS A 253 -12.46 -32.47 9.68
C HIS A 253 -11.62 -32.11 8.44
N VAL A 254 -10.33 -31.87 8.65
CA VAL A 254 -9.33 -31.68 7.59
C VAL A 254 -8.14 -32.58 7.85
N ASP A 255 -7.42 -32.99 6.81
CA ASP A 255 -6.18 -33.75 6.93
C ASP A 255 -5.09 -32.94 7.65
N ILE A 256 -4.13 -33.65 8.25
CA ILE A 256 -3.07 -33.02 9.04
C ILE A 256 -2.21 -32.05 8.23
N ASP A 257 -2.00 -32.35 6.94
CA ASP A 257 -1.21 -31.54 6.01
C ASP A 257 -1.93 -30.23 5.63
N GLN A 258 -3.25 -30.16 5.85
CA GLN A 258 -4.06 -28.94 5.63
C GLN A 258 -4.02 -27.99 6.83
N VAL A 259 -3.39 -28.38 7.95
CA VAL A 259 -3.22 -27.55 9.15
C VAL A 259 -1.84 -26.87 9.12
N ILE A 260 -1.84 -25.61 8.69
CA ILE A 260 -0.63 -24.82 8.45
C ILE A 260 -0.29 -24.00 9.70
N SER A 261 0.93 -24.15 10.21
CA SER A 261 1.44 -23.39 11.35
C SER A 261 2.07 -22.09 10.87
N VAL A 262 1.52 -20.94 11.26
CA VAL A 262 2.11 -19.63 10.98
C VAL A 262 2.40 -18.93 12.30
N HIS A 263 3.58 -19.23 12.84
CA HIS A 263 4.02 -18.70 14.13
C HIS A 263 4.64 -17.30 13.99
N ASP A 264 4.89 -16.61 15.10
CA ASP A 264 5.61 -15.33 15.08
C ASP A 264 7.00 -15.52 14.47
N VAL A 265 7.28 -14.75 13.41
CA VAL A 265 8.54 -14.76 12.67
C VAL A 265 9.26 -13.43 12.85
N SER A 266 10.58 -13.42 12.62
CA SER A 266 11.41 -12.21 12.79
C SER A 266 11.04 -11.07 11.85
N ASN A 267 10.58 -11.38 10.63
CA ASN A 267 10.12 -10.40 9.66
C ASN A 267 9.05 -10.98 8.72
N LEU A 268 8.27 -10.09 8.10
CA LEU A 268 7.14 -10.46 7.23
C LEU A 268 7.54 -11.27 5.99
N TYR A 269 8.77 -11.11 5.49
CA TYR A 269 9.24 -11.81 4.29
C TYR A 269 9.47 -13.31 4.53
N ARG A 270 9.48 -13.77 5.79
CA ARG A 270 9.56 -15.19 6.14
C ARG A 270 8.22 -15.94 6.00
N VAL A 271 7.09 -15.24 6.04
CA VAL A 271 5.75 -15.86 5.98
C VAL A 271 5.53 -16.66 4.68
N PRO A 272 5.82 -16.14 3.46
CA PRO A 272 5.69 -16.94 2.24
C PRO A 272 6.63 -18.15 2.22
N LEU A 273 7.84 -18.04 2.79
CA LEU A 273 8.79 -19.14 2.89
C LEU A 273 8.25 -20.25 3.81
N LEU A 274 7.67 -19.88 4.94
CA LEU A 274 7.06 -20.81 5.90
C LEU A 274 5.86 -21.58 5.30
N MET A 275 5.10 -20.93 4.41
CA MET A 275 4.01 -21.59 3.68
C MET A 275 4.53 -22.54 2.61
N ALA A 276 5.58 -22.16 1.90
CA ALA A 276 6.23 -23.02 0.92
C ALA A 276 6.84 -24.27 1.57
N GLU A 277 7.51 -24.12 2.72
CA GLU A 277 8.05 -25.25 3.51
C GLU A 277 6.97 -26.25 3.94
N GLN A 278 5.74 -25.76 4.17
CA GLN A 278 4.58 -26.58 4.54
C GLN A 278 3.75 -27.05 3.34
N ARG A 279 4.29 -26.95 2.11
CA ARG A 279 3.72 -27.49 0.87
C ARG A 279 2.31 -26.99 0.54
N VAL A 280 2.02 -25.72 0.88
CA VAL A 280 0.73 -25.08 0.61
C VAL A 280 0.45 -25.05 -0.89
N PHE A 281 1.46 -24.76 -1.72
CA PHE A 281 1.33 -24.74 -3.17
C PHE A 281 0.89 -26.09 -3.74
N GLU A 282 1.54 -27.18 -3.34
CA GLU A 282 1.31 -28.53 -3.86
C GLU A 282 -0.09 -29.05 -3.50
N PHE A 283 -0.61 -28.62 -2.35
CA PHE A 283 -2.01 -28.86 -2.02
C PHE A 283 -2.94 -28.09 -2.96
N MET A 284 -2.74 -26.78 -3.12
CA MET A 284 -3.56 -25.93 -3.99
C MET A 284 -3.53 -26.37 -5.45
N PHE A 285 -2.35 -26.72 -5.95
CA PHE A 285 -2.12 -27.21 -7.31
C PHE A 285 -2.97 -28.44 -7.62
N ARG A 286 -2.95 -29.44 -6.73
CA ARG A 286 -3.77 -30.65 -6.87
C ARG A 286 -5.25 -30.36 -6.70
N ARG A 287 -5.61 -29.54 -5.70
CA ARG A 287 -7.00 -29.30 -5.34
C ARG A 287 -7.75 -28.45 -6.37
N LEU A 288 -7.08 -27.49 -6.98
CA LEU A 288 -7.64 -26.60 -8.01
C LEU A 288 -7.40 -27.10 -9.44
N ASN A 289 -6.78 -28.28 -9.60
CA ASN A 289 -6.41 -28.86 -10.89
C ASN A 289 -5.70 -27.84 -11.81
N LEU A 290 -4.65 -27.19 -11.27
CA LEU A 290 -3.89 -26.18 -12.01
C LEU A 290 -3.07 -26.85 -13.12
N LEU A 291 -3.03 -26.24 -14.32
CA LEU A 291 -2.38 -26.84 -15.48
C LEU A 291 -0.85 -26.86 -15.34
N ALA A 292 -0.26 -28.03 -15.60
CA ALA A 292 1.16 -28.31 -15.42
C ALA A 292 2.10 -27.53 -16.38
N SER A 293 1.58 -26.97 -17.48
CA SER A 293 2.38 -26.22 -18.47
C SER A 293 2.92 -24.88 -17.96
N ASN A 294 2.35 -24.34 -16.88
CA ASN A 294 2.80 -23.09 -16.26
C ASN A 294 3.82 -23.31 -15.14
N TYR A 295 4.20 -24.58 -14.87
CA TYR A 295 5.07 -24.93 -13.76
C TYR A 295 6.54 -24.64 -14.09
N ASN A 296 7.01 -23.47 -13.66
CA ASN A 296 8.45 -23.20 -13.56
C ASN A 296 8.95 -23.50 -12.14
N SER A 297 10.22 -23.86 -11.99
CA SER A 297 10.83 -24.11 -10.68
C SER A 297 10.65 -22.92 -9.74
N SER A 298 10.28 -23.18 -8.48
CA SER A 298 9.99 -22.15 -7.46
C SER A 298 11.09 -21.09 -7.34
N SER A 299 10.80 -19.83 -7.70
CA SER A 299 11.75 -18.72 -7.60
C SER A 299 11.68 -17.97 -6.26
N LEU A 300 11.51 -18.68 -5.13
CA LEU A 300 11.44 -18.09 -3.78
C LEU A 300 12.80 -17.62 -3.21
N GLU A 301 13.89 -17.87 -3.94
CA GLU A 301 15.25 -17.51 -3.52
C GLU A 301 15.40 -16.02 -3.22
N TYR A 302 14.69 -15.18 -3.96
CA TYR A 302 14.71 -13.74 -3.73
C TYR A 302 14.09 -13.37 -2.36
N TRP A 303 12.93 -13.93 -2.03
CA TRP A 303 12.27 -13.73 -0.72
C TRP A 303 13.14 -14.23 0.43
N ARG A 304 13.88 -15.32 0.21
CA ARG A 304 14.86 -15.83 1.16
C ARG A 304 16.00 -14.82 1.41
N LYS A 305 16.55 -14.23 0.35
CA LYS A 305 17.59 -13.19 0.47
C LYS A 305 17.07 -11.94 1.17
N LEU A 306 15.86 -11.47 0.83
CA LEU A 306 15.24 -10.33 1.52
C LEU A 306 15.02 -10.60 3.01
N ALA A 307 14.49 -11.77 3.36
CA ALA A 307 14.26 -12.16 4.74
C ALA A 307 15.57 -12.20 5.54
N GLN A 308 16.63 -12.77 4.96
CA GLN A 308 17.96 -12.81 5.57
C GLN A 308 18.58 -11.42 5.72
N LEU A 309 18.47 -10.58 4.70
CA LEU A 309 18.98 -9.21 4.75
C LEU A 309 18.24 -8.38 5.80
N GLN A 310 16.93 -8.59 5.95
CA GLN A 310 16.15 -7.89 6.97
C GLN A 310 16.58 -8.28 8.39
N ASP A 311 16.89 -9.55 8.62
CA ASP A 311 17.37 -10.08 9.90
C ASP A 311 18.85 -9.76 10.18
N SER A 312 19.61 -9.37 9.15
CA SER A 312 21.03 -9.06 9.31
C SER A 312 21.27 -7.81 10.15
N ASP A 313 22.33 -7.83 10.97
CA ASP A 313 22.75 -6.67 11.73
C ASP A 313 23.38 -5.63 10.79
N ARG A 314 22.80 -4.44 10.78
CA ARG A 314 23.13 -3.35 9.85
C ARG A 314 23.30 -2.07 10.63
N PRO A 315 24.24 -1.20 10.22
CA PRO A 315 24.42 0.08 10.89
C PRO A 315 23.13 0.90 10.81
N PRO A 316 22.75 1.58 11.90
CA PRO A 316 21.49 2.30 11.95
C PRO A 316 21.51 3.58 11.11
N VAL A 317 20.33 3.99 10.66
CA VAL A 317 20.06 5.33 10.11
C VAL A 317 18.84 5.89 10.83
N ARG A 318 19.00 7.07 11.45
CA ARG A 318 17.94 7.69 12.25
C ARG A 318 17.18 8.71 11.42
N ILE A 319 15.88 8.50 11.27
CA ILE A 319 15.01 9.41 10.50
C ILE A 319 13.89 9.90 11.42
N ALA A 320 13.73 11.21 11.50
CA ALA A 320 12.60 11.83 12.19
C ALA A 320 11.40 11.90 11.24
N LEU A 321 10.28 11.32 11.63
CA LEU A 321 8.99 11.50 10.96
C LEU A 321 8.17 12.50 11.77
N VAL A 322 8.01 13.72 11.25
CA VAL A 322 7.33 14.82 11.95
C VAL A 322 5.86 14.85 11.55
N GLY A 323 4.99 14.37 12.43
CA GLY A 323 3.57 14.18 12.12
C GLY A 323 2.64 14.53 13.29
N LYS A 324 1.33 14.46 13.04
CA LYS A 324 0.27 14.77 14.04
C LYS A 324 -0.27 13.53 14.79
N TYR A 325 0.12 12.34 14.35
CA TYR A 325 -0.42 11.05 14.81
C TYR A 325 0.72 10.23 15.42
N VAL A 326 1.05 10.49 16.67
CA VAL A 326 2.21 9.85 17.33
C VAL A 326 1.86 8.50 17.93
N GLU A 327 0.62 8.33 18.38
CA GLU A 327 0.14 7.12 19.05
C GLU A 327 -0.22 6.00 18.08
N LEU A 328 -0.52 6.33 16.81
CA LEU A 328 -0.95 5.37 15.81
C LEU A 328 0.07 5.27 14.66
N ARG A 329 0.93 4.25 14.73
CA ARG A 329 1.90 3.96 13.67
C ARG A 329 1.23 3.67 12.32
N ASP A 330 0.02 3.13 12.34
CA ASP A 330 -0.74 2.74 11.15
C ASP A 330 -1.22 3.95 10.32
N ALA A 331 -1.29 5.14 10.92
CA ALA A 331 -1.62 6.37 10.19
C ALA A 331 -0.54 6.77 9.16
N TYR A 332 0.68 6.22 9.28
CA TYR A 332 1.80 6.45 8.37
C TYR A 332 2.42 5.14 7.88
N ALA A 333 1.64 4.05 7.84
CA ALA A 333 2.14 2.72 7.54
C ALA A 333 2.91 2.66 6.21
N SER A 334 2.40 3.27 5.15
CA SER A 334 3.04 3.31 3.83
C SER A 334 4.37 4.05 3.86
N VAL A 335 4.44 5.17 4.59
CA VAL A 335 5.67 5.95 4.75
C VAL A 335 6.73 5.14 5.50
N PHE A 336 6.34 4.45 6.58
CA PHE A 336 7.27 3.56 7.29
C PHE A 336 7.75 2.42 6.42
N LYS A 337 6.85 1.79 5.64
CA LYS A 337 7.22 0.72 4.72
C LYS A 337 8.18 1.22 3.65
N ALA A 338 7.94 2.40 3.08
CA ALA A 338 8.82 2.99 2.09
C ALA A 338 10.21 3.31 2.66
N LEU A 339 10.30 3.84 3.89
CA LEU A 339 11.55 4.02 4.61
C LEU A 339 12.26 2.68 4.90
N GLU A 340 11.52 1.64 5.30
CA GLU A 340 12.06 0.30 5.53
C GLU A 340 12.65 -0.29 4.24
N HIS A 341 11.93 -0.17 3.10
CA HIS A 341 12.42 -0.63 1.79
C HIS A 341 13.69 0.12 1.38
N ALA A 342 13.71 1.45 1.53
CA ALA A 342 14.87 2.26 1.20
C ALA A 342 16.08 1.99 2.10
N ALA A 343 15.87 1.84 3.41
CA ALA A 343 16.92 1.47 4.35
C ALA A 343 17.49 0.08 4.04
N LEU A 344 16.62 -0.88 3.69
CA LEU A 344 17.04 -2.21 3.25
C LEU A 344 17.90 -2.16 1.99
N ALA A 345 17.50 -1.36 1.00
CA ALA A 345 18.29 -1.13 -0.21
C ALA A 345 19.67 -0.52 0.11
N CYS A 346 19.73 0.43 1.02
CA CYS A 346 20.99 1.08 1.44
C CYS A 346 21.81 0.27 2.46
N ASN A 347 21.42 -0.98 2.74
CA ASN A 347 22.05 -1.84 3.75
C ASN A 347 22.14 -1.17 5.15
N ARG A 348 21.07 -0.49 5.55
CA ARG A 348 20.92 0.18 6.86
C ARG A 348 19.76 -0.40 7.66
N ARG A 349 19.84 -0.31 8.98
CA ARG A 349 18.69 -0.55 9.87
C ARG A 349 17.97 0.77 10.12
N LEU A 350 16.68 0.85 9.77
CA LEU A 350 15.89 2.05 10.03
C LEU A 350 15.62 2.21 11.53
N GLU A 351 15.99 3.36 12.09
CA GLU A 351 15.57 3.83 13.41
C GLU A 351 14.67 5.06 13.21
N ALA A 352 13.37 4.83 13.02
CA ALA A 352 12.43 5.92 12.77
C ALA A 352 11.85 6.46 14.09
N SER A 353 12.05 7.75 14.33
CA SER A 353 11.52 8.46 15.50
C SER A 353 10.29 9.27 15.08
N ILE A 354 9.14 9.02 15.71
CA ILE A 354 7.94 9.82 15.47
C ILE A 354 8.01 11.05 16.36
N VAL A 355 8.02 12.22 15.73
CA VAL A 355 8.08 13.52 16.40
C VAL A 355 6.70 14.17 16.31
N ASN A 356 6.08 14.47 17.46
CA ASN A 356 4.82 15.20 17.49
C ASN A 356 5.04 16.63 17.00
N SER A 357 4.40 17.01 15.90
CA SER A 357 4.52 18.38 15.38
C SER A 357 4.07 19.43 16.40
N GLU A 358 3.04 19.18 17.20
CA GLU A 358 2.57 20.13 18.23
C GLU A 358 3.64 20.44 19.29
N GLY A 359 4.54 19.48 19.53
CA GLY A 359 5.68 19.66 20.43
C GLY A 359 6.69 20.70 19.94
N LEU A 360 6.67 21.05 18.65
CA LEU A 360 7.57 22.03 18.03
C LEU A 360 6.95 23.42 17.87
N GLU A 361 5.73 23.63 18.37
CA GLU A 361 5.05 24.92 18.28
C GLU A 361 5.55 25.94 19.33
N GLU A 362 5.55 27.22 18.99
CA GLU A 362 5.91 28.29 19.93
C GLU A 362 4.95 28.36 21.13
N VAL A 363 3.68 27.99 20.93
CA VAL A 363 2.71 27.90 22.04
C VAL A 363 3.14 26.84 23.06
N THR A 364 3.64 25.69 22.59
CA THR A 364 4.16 24.63 23.45
C THR A 364 5.43 25.07 24.15
N LYS A 365 6.34 25.76 23.47
CA LYS A 365 7.53 26.35 24.10
C LYS A 365 7.21 27.29 25.27
N LEU A 366 6.08 28.02 25.21
CA LEU A 366 5.64 28.91 26.27
C LEU A 366 4.90 28.17 27.40
N LYS A 367 4.05 27.20 27.06
CA LYS A 367 3.20 26.47 28.03
C LYS A 367 3.92 25.31 28.72
N ASP A 368 4.73 24.59 27.96
CA ASP A 368 5.49 23.40 28.37
C ASP A 368 6.89 23.39 27.71
N PRO A 369 7.84 24.17 28.25
CA PRO A 369 9.20 24.23 27.72
C PRO A 369 9.93 22.89 27.75
N GLU A 370 9.59 21.99 28.68
CA GLU A 370 10.22 20.69 28.81
C GLU A 370 9.82 19.79 27.64
N LEU A 371 8.53 19.70 27.33
CA LEU A 371 8.03 18.99 26.15
C LEU A 371 8.64 19.52 24.86
N TYR A 372 8.75 20.84 24.71
CA TYR A 372 9.37 21.46 23.55
C TYR A 372 10.84 21.06 23.39
N ASN A 373 11.62 21.17 24.46
CA ASN A 373 13.05 20.83 24.44
C ASN A 373 13.27 19.34 24.17
N ASN A 374 12.46 18.46 24.76
CA ASN A 374 12.52 17.02 24.51
C ASN A 374 12.20 16.70 23.03
N THR A 375 11.16 17.34 22.47
CA THR A 375 10.78 17.17 21.06
C THR A 375 11.87 17.66 20.12
N LEU A 376 12.50 18.80 20.44
CA LEU A 376 13.63 19.34 19.67
C LEU A 376 14.86 18.41 19.74
N GLN A 377 15.18 17.85 20.90
CA GLN A 377 16.27 16.89 21.05
C GLN A 377 16.03 15.61 20.22
N MET A 378 14.79 15.12 20.13
CA MET A 378 14.47 14.00 19.25
C MET A 378 14.78 14.33 17.78
N LEU A 379 14.48 15.56 17.35
CA LEU A 379 14.78 16.04 16.01
C LEU A 379 16.31 16.16 15.77
N GLU A 380 17.04 16.71 16.74
CA GLU A 380 18.51 16.87 16.70
C GLU A 380 19.26 15.54 16.61
N ASN A 381 18.73 14.49 17.21
CA ASN A 381 19.34 13.16 17.23
C ASN A 381 19.17 12.36 15.92
N CYS A 382 18.47 12.93 14.93
CA CYS A 382 18.18 12.27 13.65
C CYS A 382 19.10 12.74 12.52
N ASN A 383 19.39 11.84 11.58
CA ASN A 383 20.24 12.08 10.40
C ASN A 383 19.46 12.63 9.20
N GLY A 384 18.13 12.58 9.25
CA GLY A 384 17.24 13.06 8.20
C GLY A 384 15.84 13.31 8.75
N ILE A 385 15.10 14.19 8.08
CA ILE A 385 13.75 14.60 8.45
C ILE A 385 12.79 14.32 7.31
N LEU A 386 11.64 13.75 7.65
CA LEU A 386 10.53 13.56 6.74
C LEU A 386 9.28 14.21 7.34
N VAL A 387 8.63 15.07 6.55
CA VAL A 387 7.30 15.61 6.88
C VAL A 387 6.31 14.99 5.91
N PRO A 388 5.42 14.09 6.37
CA PRO A 388 4.48 13.38 5.50
C PRO A 388 3.27 14.27 5.15
N GLY A 389 2.38 13.71 4.32
CA GLY A 389 1.08 14.32 4.06
C GLY A 389 0.22 14.50 5.31
N GLY A 390 -0.88 15.24 5.16
CA GLY A 390 -1.85 15.44 6.23
C GLY A 390 -2.96 16.38 5.81
N PHE A 391 -3.86 16.66 6.74
CA PHE A 391 -5.01 17.55 6.53
C PHE A 391 -5.37 18.26 7.83
N GLY A 392 -6.00 19.43 7.67
CA GLY A 392 -6.46 20.28 8.77
C GLY A 392 -5.35 21.08 9.46
N GLU A 393 -5.76 22.05 10.27
CA GLU A 393 -4.88 23.09 10.84
C GLU A 393 -3.97 22.59 11.98
N ARG A 394 -4.31 21.47 12.60
CA ARG A 394 -3.62 20.95 13.78
C ARG A 394 -2.18 20.53 13.46
N GLY A 395 -1.21 21.09 14.19
CA GLY A 395 0.21 20.73 14.06
C GLY A 395 0.94 21.35 12.87
N ILE A 396 0.31 22.27 12.13
CA ILE A 396 0.91 22.89 10.93
C ILE A 396 2.12 23.75 11.28
N GLU A 397 2.00 24.63 12.27
CA GLU A 397 3.09 25.52 12.68
C GLU A 397 4.31 24.73 13.18
N GLY A 398 4.09 23.60 13.84
CA GLY A 398 5.14 22.68 14.24
C GLY A 398 5.87 22.03 13.06
N LYS A 399 5.15 21.66 11.99
CA LYS A 399 5.76 21.15 10.75
C LYS A 399 6.55 22.24 10.03
N VAL A 400 6.02 23.47 9.97
CA VAL A 400 6.74 24.64 9.41
C VAL A 400 8.03 24.90 10.20
N ALA A 401 7.99 24.79 11.53
CA ALA A 401 9.18 24.88 12.38
C ALA A 401 10.21 23.78 12.09
N ALA A 402 9.77 22.54 11.87
CA ALA A 402 10.66 21.44 11.46
C ALA A 402 11.30 21.67 10.09
N CYS A 403 10.54 22.18 9.11
CA CYS A 403 11.05 22.53 7.78
C CYS A 403 12.15 23.60 7.88
N ARG A 404 11.93 24.62 8.73
CA ARG A 404 12.90 25.68 9.01
C ARG A 404 14.15 25.12 9.65
N TRP A 405 13.99 24.28 10.66
CA TRP A 405 15.12 23.68 11.38
C TRP A 405 15.98 22.84 10.45
N ALA A 406 15.35 21.97 9.64
CA ALA A 406 16.04 21.11 8.68
C ALA A 406 16.86 21.96 7.69
N ARG A 407 16.26 23.03 7.17
CA ARG A 407 16.89 23.95 6.23
C ARG A 407 18.10 24.68 6.85
N GLN A 408 17.90 25.33 8.00
CA GLN A 408 18.94 26.10 8.68
C GLN A 408 20.11 25.24 9.19
N LYS A 409 19.83 24.00 9.59
CA LYS A 409 20.85 23.04 10.03
C LYS A 409 21.40 22.19 8.88
N LYS A 410 20.90 22.38 7.66
CA LYS A 410 21.29 21.67 6.44
C LYS A 410 21.10 20.15 6.52
N VAL A 411 20.14 19.70 7.33
CA VAL A 411 19.81 18.29 7.51
C VAL A 411 18.99 17.81 6.31
N PRO A 412 19.26 16.61 5.75
CA PRO A 412 18.47 16.01 4.69
C PRO A 412 16.97 16.02 5.00
N PHE A 413 16.15 16.48 4.06
CA PHE A 413 14.73 16.72 4.22
C PHE A 413 13.93 16.19 3.03
N LEU A 414 12.82 15.51 3.33
CA LEU A 414 11.79 15.14 2.37
C LEU A 414 10.41 15.61 2.86
N GLY A 415 9.79 16.54 2.13
CA GLY A 415 8.40 16.94 2.33
C GLY A 415 7.48 16.22 1.34
N ILE A 416 6.43 15.55 1.82
CA ILE A 416 5.47 14.83 0.98
C ILE A 416 4.10 15.49 1.09
N CYS A 417 3.50 15.85 -0.04
CA CYS A 417 2.19 16.49 -0.12
C CYS A 417 2.12 17.73 0.80
N LEU A 418 1.40 17.67 1.92
CA LEU A 418 1.38 18.74 2.92
C LEU A 418 2.79 19.13 3.43
N GLY A 419 3.74 18.18 3.51
CA GLY A 419 5.12 18.49 3.88
C GLY A 419 5.82 19.42 2.89
N MET A 420 5.53 19.30 1.59
CA MET A 420 6.00 20.24 0.57
C MET A 420 5.38 21.62 0.80
N GLN A 421 4.07 21.67 1.06
CA GLN A 421 3.36 22.93 1.30
C GLN A 421 3.87 23.66 2.55
N CYS A 422 4.13 22.94 3.65
CA CYS A 422 4.73 23.51 4.86
C CYS A 422 6.11 24.11 4.60
N ALA A 423 6.94 23.48 3.76
CA ALA A 423 8.25 24.01 3.40
C ALA A 423 8.14 25.26 2.51
N VAL A 424 7.16 25.33 1.60
CA VAL A 424 6.87 26.54 0.81
C VAL A 424 6.42 27.70 1.70
N ILE A 425 5.53 27.44 2.66
CA ILE A 425 5.09 28.43 3.65
C ILE A 425 6.28 28.93 4.49
N GLU A 426 7.11 28.00 4.98
CA GLU A 426 8.32 28.32 5.75
C GLU A 426 9.24 29.27 4.97
N PHE A 427 9.54 28.91 3.73
CA PHE A 427 10.46 29.67 2.88
C PHE A 427 9.90 31.05 2.56
N ALA A 428 8.61 31.17 2.30
CA ALA A 428 7.95 32.46 2.07
C ALA A 428 8.07 33.38 3.30
N ARG A 429 7.81 32.86 4.51
CA ARG A 429 7.85 33.64 5.76
C ARG A 429 9.25 34.07 6.16
N ASN A 430 10.24 33.21 5.94
CA ASN A 430 11.59 33.39 6.47
C ASN A 430 12.60 33.92 5.45
N VAL A 431 12.50 33.53 4.18
CA VAL A 431 13.44 33.95 3.12
C VAL A 431 12.85 35.07 2.28
N LEU A 432 11.59 34.98 1.85
CA LEU A 432 10.93 36.03 1.07
C LEU A 432 10.42 37.20 1.93
N GLY A 433 10.37 37.04 3.25
CA GLY A 433 9.89 38.05 4.20
C GLY A 433 8.36 38.24 4.21
N LEU A 434 7.61 37.36 3.54
CA LEU A 434 6.15 37.38 3.51
C LEU A 434 5.58 36.78 4.81
N LYS A 435 5.57 37.58 5.89
CA LYS A 435 5.24 37.10 7.25
C LYS A 435 3.86 36.46 7.37
N ASP A 436 2.89 36.96 6.61
CA ASP A 436 1.52 36.46 6.60
C ASP A 436 1.31 35.29 5.63
N ALA A 437 2.35 34.81 4.94
CA ALA A 437 2.21 33.76 3.94
C ALA A 437 1.63 32.48 4.53
N ASN A 438 0.59 31.95 3.89
CA ASN A 438 -0.07 30.73 4.33
C ASN A 438 -0.76 29.98 3.17
N SER A 439 -1.30 28.80 3.48
CA SER A 439 -2.25 28.08 2.65
C SER A 439 -3.66 28.61 2.89
N THR A 440 -4.45 28.75 1.82
CA THR A 440 -5.88 29.06 1.93
C THR A 440 -6.68 27.93 2.57
N GLU A 441 -6.10 26.74 2.76
CA GLU A 441 -6.69 25.66 3.57
C GLU A 441 -6.84 26.06 5.04
N PHE A 442 -5.86 26.77 5.59
CA PHE A 442 -5.75 27.07 7.02
C PHE A 442 -6.02 28.54 7.35
N SER A 443 -5.83 29.43 6.37
CA SER A 443 -6.08 30.86 6.53
C SER A 443 -6.61 31.41 5.21
N GLN A 444 -7.94 31.45 5.06
CA GLN A 444 -8.58 31.93 3.83
C GLN A 444 -8.32 33.42 3.57
N ASP A 445 -8.11 34.21 4.63
CA ASP A 445 -7.94 35.66 4.56
C ASP A 445 -6.47 36.12 4.50
N THR A 446 -5.51 35.20 4.30
CA THR A 446 -4.09 35.57 4.21
C THR A 446 -3.83 36.58 3.09
N SER A 447 -3.03 37.61 3.39
CA SER A 447 -2.57 38.59 2.41
C SER A 447 -1.50 38.03 1.45
N ALA A 448 -0.96 36.84 1.72
CA ALA A 448 0.04 36.16 0.89
C ALA A 448 -0.31 34.67 0.70
N PRO A 449 -1.32 34.34 -0.13
CA PRO A 449 -1.75 32.97 -0.40
C PRO A 449 -0.76 32.24 -1.31
N VAL A 450 0.30 31.71 -0.72
CA VAL A 450 1.36 30.98 -1.43
C VAL A 450 0.97 29.55 -1.78
N VAL A 451 -0.05 29.01 -1.12
CA VAL A 451 -0.69 27.73 -1.44
C VAL A 451 -2.20 27.97 -1.55
N ILE A 452 -2.81 27.54 -2.65
CA ILE A 452 -4.20 27.81 -3.00
C ILE A 452 -4.92 26.54 -3.45
N GLU A 453 -6.26 26.52 -3.34
CA GLU A 453 -7.05 25.42 -3.88
C GLU A 453 -7.05 25.47 -5.42
N MET A 454 -6.61 24.39 -6.07
CA MET A 454 -6.57 24.28 -7.54
C MET A 454 -7.19 22.96 -8.00
N PRO A 455 -8.53 22.80 -7.86
CA PRO A 455 -9.20 21.53 -8.09
C PRO A 455 -9.12 21.09 -9.55
N GLU A 456 -9.15 19.78 -9.76
CA GLU A 456 -9.23 19.21 -11.11
C GLU A 456 -10.69 19.26 -11.61
N HIS A 457 -10.85 19.73 -12.85
CA HIS A 457 -12.12 19.72 -13.56
C HIS A 457 -12.10 18.58 -14.56
N ASN A 458 -12.69 17.45 -14.16
CA ASN A 458 -12.74 16.24 -14.97
C ASN A 458 -14.03 16.20 -15.80
N THR A 459 -13.92 15.90 -17.10
CA THR A 459 -15.07 15.77 -17.99
C THR A 459 -16.07 14.74 -17.45
N GLY A 460 -17.32 15.15 -17.26
CA GLY A 460 -18.38 14.28 -16.71
C GLY A 460 -18.56 14.35 -15.19
N LYS A 461 -17.71 15.07 -14.45
CA LYS A 461 -17.93 15.40 -13.03
C LYS A 461 -18.22 16.90 -12.89
N MET A 462 -19.32 17.25 -12.23
CA MET A 462 -19.65 18.65 -11.93
C MET A 462 -18.93 19.09 -10.64
N GLY A 463 -18.36 20.30 -10.65
CA GLY A 463 -17.63 20.87 -9.51
C GLY A 463 -16.12 20.59 -9.51
N GLY A 464 -15.41 21.19 -8.55
CA GLY A 464 -13.98 20.97 -8.35
C GLY A 464 -13.72 19.61 -7.67
N THR A 465 -12.96 18.74 -8.33
CA THR A 465 -12.61 17.41 -7.79
C THR A 465 -11.20 17.39 -7.21
N MET A 466 -10.98 16.52 -6.22
CA MET A 466 -9.65 16.27 -5.67
C MET A 466 -8.75 15.67 -6.76
N ARG A 467 -7.47 16.08 -6.77
CA ARG A 467 -6.44 15.45 -7.61
C ARG A 467 -6.08 14.10 -7.02
N LEU A 468 -6.44 13.04 -7.75
CA LEU A 468 -6.39 11.65 -7.27
C LEU A 468 -5.77 10.71 -8.29
N GLY A 469 -5.02 9.74 -7.77
CA GLY A 469 -4.45 8.63 -8.55
C GLY A 469 -3.19 9.00 -9.31
N LEU A 470 -2.86 8.21 -10.32
CA LEU A 470 -1.62 8.34 -11.07
C LEU A 470 -1.67 9.58 -11.98
N ARG A 471 -0.69 10.47 -11.84
CA ARG A 471 -0.50 11.66 -12.70
C ARG A 471 0.94 11.74 -13.17
N THR A 472 1.15 12.44 -14.27
CA THR A 472 2.46 12.60 -14.89
C THR A 472 3.11 13.88 -14.39
N THR A 473 4.35 13.79 -13.94
CA THR A 473 5.19 14.95 -13.61
C THR A 473 6.32 15.02 -14.60
N VAL A 474 6.43 16.15 -15.32
CA VAL A 474 7.46 16.37 -16.33
C VAL A 474 8.63 17.13 -15.72
N PHE A 475 9.85 16.63 -15.91
CA PHE A 475 11.05 17.33 -15.44
C PHE A 475 11.43 18.46 -16.38
N ARG A 476 11.80 19.59 -15.78
CA ARG A 476 12.38 20.74 -16.50
C ARG A 476 13.80 20.43 -16.95
N LYS A 477 14.04 20.50 -18.25
CA LYS A 477 15.32 20.13 -18.88
C LYS A 477 16.43 21.15 -18.64
N ASP A 478 16.05 22.40 -18.39
CA ASP A 478 16.93 23.54 -18.14
C ASP A 478 17.51 23.54 -16.72
N LEU A 479 17.00 22.69 -15.83
CA LEU A 479 17.41 22.64 -14.43
C LEU A 479 18.17 21.34 -14.10
N HIS A 480 19.19 21.48 -13.25
CA HIS A 480 19.82 20.33 -12.61
C HIS A 480 18.90 19.80 -11.50
N SER A 481 18.58 18.51 -11.53
CA SER A 481 17.66 17.87 -10.58
C SER A 481 18.26 16.58 -10.03
N VAL A 482 18.43 16.54 -8.70
CA VAL A 482 18.85 15.33 -7.98
C VAL A 482 17.75 14.28 -8.08
N VAL A 483 16.48 14.69 -8.00
CA VAL A 483 15.34 13.79 -8.14
C VAL A 483 15.37 13.10 -9.50
N ARG A 484 15.54 13.86 -10.59
CA ARG A 484 15.64 13.31 -11.94
C ARG A 484 16.77 12.27 -12.07
N GLN A 485 17.91 12.51 -11.45
CA GLN A 485 19.02 11.53 -11.46
C GLN A 485 18.66 10.25 -10.70
N LEU A 486 18.00 10.36 -9.55
CA LEU A 486 17.52 9.20 -8.77
C LEU A 486 16.52 8.36 -9.55
N TYR A 487 15.68 8.99 -10.37
CA TYR A 487 14.76 8.31 -11.29
C TYR A 487 15.42 7.87 -12.61
N GLY A 488 16.75 7.93 -12.73
CA GLY A 488 17.48 7.43 -13.90
C GLY A 488 17.49 8.36 -15.11
N ASN A 489 17.41 9.68 -14.90
CA ASN A 489 17.45 10.72 -15.92
C ASN A 489 16.29 10.73 -16.94
N VAL A 490 15.19 10.07 -16.59
CA VAL A 490 13.95 10.06 -17.39
C VAL A 490 13.37 11.47 -17.57
N PRO A 491 12.61 11.73 -18.66
CA PRO A 491 12.02 13.05 -18.92
C PRO A 491 10.76 13.33 -18.09
N PHE A 492 10.08 12.29 -17.61
CA PHE A 492 8.88 12.39 -16.78
C PHE A 492 8.78 11.18 -15.85
N ILE A 493 8.00 11.30 -14.79
CA ILE A 493 7.63 10.22 -13.88
C ILE A 493 6.12 10.16 -13.71
N ARG A 494 5.62 9.04 -13.19
CA ARG A 494 4.21 8.86 -12.87
C ARG A 494 4.07 8.43 -11.42
N GLU A 495 3.38 9.25 -10.63
CA GLU A 495 3.25 9.07 -9.19
C GLU A 495 1.80 9.32 -8.75
N ARG A 496 1.42 8.79 -7.59
CA ARG A 496 0.04 8.86 -7.09
C ARG A 496 -0.20 10.12 -6.27
N HIS A 497 -1.33 10.76 -6.48
CA HIS A 497 -1.70 12.03 -5.84
C HIS A 497 -2.96 11.87 -4.99
N ARG A 498 -3.05 12.69 -3.94
CA ARG A 498 -4.23 12.82 -3.06
C ARG A 498 -4.23 14.18 -2.34
N HIS A 499 -4.61 15.23 -3.05
CA HIS A 499 -4.69 16.58 -2.50
C HIS A 499 -5.61 17.50 -3.32
N ARG A 500 -5.88 18.69 -2.76
CA ARG A 500 -6.68 19.77 -3.40
C ARG A 500 -5.91 21.08 -3.55
N TYR A 501 -4.91 21.29 -2.69
CA TYR A 501 -4.15 22.52 -2.59
C TYR A 501 -2.80 22.37 -3.31
N GLU A 502 -2.39 23.43 -3.99
CA GLU A 502 -1.18 23.50 -4.81
C GLU A 502 -0.44 24.80 -4.53
N VAL A 503 0.85 24.86 -4.89
CA VAL A 503 1.61 26.11 -4.86
C VAL A 503 1.02 27.10 -5.83
N ASN A 504 0.77 28.33 -5.37
CA ASN A 504 0.20 29.38 -6.19
C ASN A 504 1.18 29.80 -7.31
N PRO A 505 0.84 29.63 -8.60
CA PRO A 505 1.72 29.95 -9.71
C PRO A 505 2.20 31.40 -9.73
N SER A 506 1.44 32.35 -9.16
CA SER A 506 1.82 33.77 -9.13
C SER A 506 3.07 34.05 -8.28
N TYR A 507 3.38 33.18 -7.31
CA TYR A 507 4.54 33.34 -6.43
C TYR A 507 5.77 32.56 -6.90
N VAL A 508 5.64 31.64 -7.86
CA VAL A 508 6.72 30.74 -8.32
C VAL A 508 7.98 31.51 -8.70
N SER A 509 7.84 32.59 -9.47
CA SER A 509 8.97 33.42 -9.90
C SER A 509 9.72 34.09 -8.72
N LEU A 510 9.07 34.31 -7.57
CA LEU A 510 9.71 34.86 -6.38
C LEU A 510 10.53 33.80 -5.64
N PHE A 511 10.02 32.57 -5.57
CA PHE A 511 10.72 31.43 -4.98
C PHE A 511 11.99 31.08 -5.77
N GLU A 512 11.88 30.96 -7.10
CA GLU A 512 13.00 30.58 -7.96
C GLU A 512 14.14 31.61 -7.92
N LYS A 513 13.82 32.90 -7.84
CA LYS A 513 14.81 33.98 -7.68
C LYS A 513 15.66 33.85 -6.41
N GLN A 514 15.14 33.19 -5.37
CA GLN A 514 15.84 32.94 -4.12
C GLN A 514 16.37 31.49 -4.02
N GLY A 515 16.32 30.72 -5.11
CA GLY A 515 16.97 29.41 -5.22
C GLY A 515 16.10 28.21 -4.90
N MET A 516 14.83 28.38 -4.52
CA MET A 516 13.87 27.28 -4.46
C MET A 516 13.38 26.98 -5.88
N LEU A 517 14.01 26.00 -6.53
CA LEU A 517 13.77 25.68 -7.93
C LEU A 517 12.69 24.62 -8.07
N PHE A 518 11.69 24.85 -8.92
CA PHE A 518 10.67 23.85 -9.22
C PHE A 518 11.13 23.01 -10.41
N THR A 519 11.66 21.81 -10.13
CA THR A 519 12.30 20.95 -11.12
C THR A 519 11.34 20.01 -11.83
N GLY A 520 10.15 19.78 -11.27
CA GLY A 520 9.09 18.95 -11.85
C GLY A 520 7.75 19.65 -11.81
N THR A 521 7.02 19.60 -12.92
CA THR A 521 5.73 20.30 -13.09
C THR A 521 4.71 19.42 -13.81
N ASP A 522 3.42 19.67 -13.56
CA ASP A 522 2.31 19.19 -14.39
C ASP A 522 1.45 20.39 -14.81
N ASP A 523 1.59 20.80 -16.07
CA ASP A 523 1.00 22.04 -16.61
C ASP A 523 1.39 23.27 -15.77
N GLN A 524 0.45 23.88 -15.04
CA GLN A 524 0.70 25.04 -14.17
C GLN A 524 1.05 24.64 -12.73
N ARG A 525 0.99 23.35 -12.38
CA ARG A 525 1.22 22.85 -11.01
C ARG A 525 2.68 22.55 -10.80
N MET A 526 3.19 23.01 -9.67
CA MET A 526 4.55 22.71 -9.24
C MET A 526 4.52 21.43 -8.42
N GLU A 527 5.15 20.37 -8.92
CA GLU A 527 5.05 19.02 -8.35
C GLU A 527 6.29 18.66 -7.52
N ILE A 528 7.45 19.23 -7.86
CA ILE A 528 8.74 18.97 -7.21
C ILE A 528 9.48 20.29 -7.04
N PHE A 529 9.92 20.61 -5.82
CA PHE A 529 10.92 21.64 -5.58
C PHE A 529 12.22 21.05 -5.04
N GLU A 530 13.33 21.72 -5.34
CA GLU A 530 14.65 21.39 -4.81
C GLU A 530 15.37 22.65 -4.33
N LEU A 531 16.00 22.57 -3.15
CA LEU A 531 16.79 23.67 -2.56
C LEU A 531 18.26 23.25 -2.39
N GLN A 532 18.91 22.92 -3.51
CA GLN A 532 20.24 22.29 -3.54
C GLN A 532 21.36 23.17 -2.95
N HIS A 533 21.19 24.50 -2.90
CA HIS A 533 22.18 25.41 -2.32
C HIS A 533 22.25 25.33 -0.79
N GLU A 534 21.16 24.92 -0.12
CA GLU A 534 21.10 24.88 1.34
C GLU A 534 21.51 23.51 1.90
N SER A 535 21.05 22.41 1.29
CA SER A 535 21.41 21.05 1.68
C SER A 535 21.51 20.15 0.44
N PRO A 536 22.39 19.13 0.46
CA PRO A 536 22.46 18.12 -0.61
C PRO A 536 21.13 17.43 -0.92
N TYR A 537 20.20 17.41 0.04
CA TYR A 537 18.89 16.78 -0.11
C TYR A 537 17.84 17.59 0.66
N TYR A 538 17.30 18.64 0.06
CA TYR A 538 16.13 19.36 0.58
C TYR A 538 15.08 19.42 -0.51
N ILE A 539 14.17 18.46 -0.48
CA ILE A 539 13.22 18.17 -1.56
C ILE A 539 11.80 18.18 -0.99
N GLY A 540 10.89 18.79 -1.72
CA GLY A 540 9.46 18.66 -1.49
C GLY A 540 8.78 18.14 -2.75
N VAL A 541 7.86 17.19 -2.57
CA VAL A 541 7.04 16.63 -3.64
C VAL A 541 5.57 16.68 -3.27
N GLN A 542 4.73 16.92 -4.26
CA GLN A 542 3.29 17.03 -4.05
C GLN A 542 2.60 15.66 -4.07
N PHE A 543 3.10 14.73 -4.88
CA PHE A 543 2.66 13.33 -4.92
C PHE A 543 3.12 12.51 -3.70
N HIS A 544 2.60 11.29 -3.59
CA HIS A 544 2.87 10.32 -2.54
C HIS A 544 3.77 9.17 -3.04
N PRO A 545 5.11 9.31 -2.98
CA PRO A 545 6.06 8.29 -3.43
C PRO A 545 6.04 7.00 -2.60
N GLU A 546 5.41 7.01 -1.42
CA GLU A 546 5.28 5.87 -0.53
C GLU A 546 4.35 4.78 -1.06
N TYR A 547 3.38 5.14 -1.91
CA TYR A 547 2.40 4.19 -2.43
C TYR A 547 3.02 3.22 -3.45
N LEU A 548 3.90 3.72 -4.31
CA LEU A 548 4.58 2.90 -5.34
C LEU A 548 5.87 2.22 -4.84
N SER A 549 6.23 2.40 -3.56
CA SER A 549 7.40 1.77 -2.96
C SER A 549 7.12 0.31 -2.60
N SER A 550 7.90 -0.61 -3.16
CA SER A 550 7.88 -2.04 -2.80
C SER A 550 9.24 -2.53 -2.33
N PRO A 551 9.33 -3.70 -1.67
CA PRO A 551 10.62 -4.30 -1.31
C PRO A 551 11.52 -4.56 -2.53
N LEU A 552 10.91 -4.71 -3.71
CA LEU A 552 11.58 -5.02 -4.98
C LEU A 552 12.04 -3.75 -5.69
N ASN A 553 11.19 -2.72 -5.62
CA ASN A 553 11.37 -1.45 -6.27
C ASN A 553 11.16 -0.35 -5.21
N PRO A 554 12.15 -0.11 -4.34
CA PRO A 554 12.06 0.92 -3.33
C PRO A 554 11.94 2.29 -4.01
N SER A 555 11.10 3.16 -3.46
CA SER A 555 10.93 4.51 -4.00
C SER A 555 12.27 5.28 -4.08
N PRO A 556 12.62 5.85 -5.24
CA PRO A 556 13.89 6.57 -5.42
C PRO A 556 14.07 7.74 -4.46
N LEU A 557 12.98 8.44 -4.10
CA LEU A 557 13.03 9.58 -3.15
C LEU A 557 13.36 9.13 -1.73
N PHE A 558 12.79 8.01 -1.28
CA PHE A 558 13.13 7.47 0.03
C PHE A 558 14.59 6.96 0.05
N VAL A 559 15.05 6.32 -1.03
CA VAL A 559 16.46 5.93 -1.16
C VAL A 559 17.37 7.15 -1.12
N GLY A 560 17.02 8.21 -1.85
CA GLY A 560 17.75 9.49 -1.85
C GLY A 560 17.89 10.08 -0.44
N LEU A 561 16.80 10.11 0.33
CA LEU A 561 16.81 10.57 1.72
C LEU A 561 17.77 9.75 2.59
N ILE A 562 17.69 8.41 2.53
CA ILE A 562 18.56 7.53 3.32
C ILE A 562 20.03 7.73 2.92
N LEU A 563 20.34 7.79 1.62
CA LEU A 563 21.70 8.01 1.11
C LEU A 563 22.25 9.37 1.55
N ALA A 564 21.42 10.41 1.56
CA ALA A 564 21.80 11.73 2.05
C ALA A 564 22.10 11.71 3.56
N SER A 565 21.25 11.04 4.35
CA SER A 565 21.42 10.89 5.80
C SER A 565 22.69 10.13 6.21
N ILE A 566 23.27 9.32 5.32
CA ILE A 566 24.53 8.61 5.55
C ILE A 566 25.70 9.19 4.74
N ASN A 567 25.54 10.37 4.14
CA ASN A 567 26.56 11.07 3.33
C ASN A 567 27.09 10.25 2.12
N GLN A 568 26.25 9.42 1.51
CA GLN A 568 26.60 8.59 0.35
C GLN A 568 25.89 9.00 -0.95
N LEU A 569 25.02 10.02 -0.90
CA LEU A 569 24.24 10.46 -2.06
C LEU A 569 25.13 10.85 -3.26
N HIS A 570 26.08 11.77 -3.07
CA HIS A 570 26.96 12.22 -4.17
C HIS A 570 27.81 11.08 -4.76
N THR A 571 28.36 10.23 -3.91
CA THR A 571 29.14 9.05 -4.35
C THR A 571 28.30 8.10 -5.19
N THR A 572 27.03 7.91 -4.83
CA THR A 572 26.11 7.05 -5.58
C THR A 572 25.73 7.66 -6.92
N LEU A 573 25.39 8.96 -6.95
CA LEU A 573 24.98 9.67 -8.17
C LEU A 573 26.11 9.85 -9.19
N SER A 574 27.36 9.94 -8.73
CA SER A 574 28.55 10.08 -9.58
C SER A 574 29.03 8.76 -10.19
N SER A 575 28.58 7.61 -9.67
CA SER A 575 28.86 6.34 -10.31
C SER A 575 28.05 6.25 -11.62
N SER A 576 28.71 5.99 -12.75
CA SER A 576 28.09 5.89 -14.09
C SER A 576 27.09 4.72 -14.24
N THR A 577 26.88 3.96 -13.17
CA THR A 577 25.97 2.83 -13.04
C THR A 577 25.05 3.08 -11.84
N VAL A 578 24.21 4.11 -11.90
CA VAL A 578 23.13 4.31 -10.90
C VAL A 578 22.09 3.21 -11.08
N GLN A 579 22.39 2.01 -10.60
CA GLN A 579 21.38 1.01 -10.28
C GLN A 579 21.04 1.19 -8.81
N LEU A 580 19.80 1.59 -8.53
CA LEU A 580 19.28 1.55 -7.16
C LEU A 580 19.55 0.13 -6.61
N PRO A 581 20.02 -0.02 -5.36
CA PRO A 581 20.64 -1.26 -4.86
C PRO A 581 19.85 -2.56 -5.01
N LEU A 582 18.54 -2.50 -5.32
CA LEU A 582 17.66 -3.65 -5.48
C LEU A 582 17.18 -3.92 -6.92
N LYS A 583 17.34 -2.97 -7.87
CA LYS A 583 16.88 -3.17 -9.26
C LYS A 583 17.57 -4.34 -9.98
N GLY A 584 18.78 -4.73 -9.55
CA GLY A 584 19.57 -5.79 -10.17
C GLY A 584 19.16 -7.23 -9.81
N LEU A 585 18.41 -7.45 -8.73
CA LEU A 585 18.11 -8.82 -8.27
C LEU A 585 16.93 -9.48 -9.02
N TRP A 586 15.97 -8.68 -9.52
CA TRP A 586 14.82 -9.21 -10.26
C TRP A 586 15.14 -9.50 -11.73
N ASN A 587 15.89 -8.61 -12.38
CA ASN A 587 16.23 -8.75 -13.80
C ASN A 587 17.10 -9.99 -14.08
N ASN A 588 17.91 -10.44 -13.11
CA ASN A 588 18.74 -11.64 -13.26
C ASN A 588 17.96 -12.96 -13.15
N CYS A 589 16.72 -12.95 -12.64
CA CYS A 589 15.89 -14.16 -12.56
C CYS A 589 15.05 -14.41 -13.83
N HIS A 590 14.85 -13.38 -14.67
CA HIS A 590 14.10 -13.49 -15.93
C HIS A 590 14.95 -13.34 -17.19
N SER A 591 16.21 -12.94 -17.08
CA SER A 591 17.14 -12.82 -18.22
C SER A 591 17.90 -14.12 -18.49
N SER A 592 17.16 -15.16 -18.87
CA SER A 592 17.72 -16.31 -19.59
C SER A 592 17.35 -16.30 -21.08
N ASN A 593 17.06 -15.13 -21.66
CA ASN A 593 17.05 -14.92 -23.12
C ASN A 593 17.45 -13.47 -23.44
N GLY A 594 18.46 -13.30 -24.29
CA GLY A 594 19.14 -12.04 -24.53
C GLY A 594 18.31 -10.99 -25.29
N SER A 595 18.35 -9.76 -24.79
CA SER A 595 18.50 -8.48 -25.53
C SER A 595 18.14 -7.34 -24.58
N THR A 596 19.16 -6.59 -24.15
CA THR A 596 19.12 -5.64 -23.03
C THR A 596 18.60 -4.23 -23.36
N GLU A 597 17.82 -4.03 -24.43
CA GLU A 597 17.53 -2.66 -24.92
C GLU A 597 16.05 -2.25 -25.04
N GLN A 598 15.07 -3.02 -24.56
CA GLN A 598 13.64 -2.64 -24.70
C GLN A 598 12.85 -2.42 -23.40
N CYS A 599 13.43 -2.64 -22.21
CA CYS A 599 12.67 -2.57 -20.96
C CYS A 599 12.62 -1.17 -20.30
N ALA A 600 13.19 -0.13 -20.92
CA ALA A 600 13.32 1.21 -20.32
C ALA A 600 12.23 2.23 -20.73
N LEU A 601 11.18 1.82 -21.46
CA LEU A 601 10.16 2.75 -22.01
C LEU A 601 8.70 2.39 -21.71
N GLN A 602 8.44 1.41 -20.85
CA GLN A 602 7.08 1.07 -20.40
C GLN A 602 7.05 0.71 -18.91
N THR A 603 7.26 1.71 -18.06
CA THR A 603 6.87 1.80 -16.64
C THR A 603 6.85 3.27 -16.28
#